data_AF-A0A016WUV9-F1
#
_entry.id   AF-A0A016WUV9-F1
#
_cell.length_a   1.000
_cell.length_b   1.000
_cell.length_c   1.000
_cell.angle_alpha   90.00
_cell.angle_beta   90.00
_cell.angle_gamma   90.00
#
_symmetry.space_group_name_H-M   'P 1'
#
loop_
_entity.id
_entity.type
_entity.pdbx_description
1 polymer ?
#
loop_
_entity_poly.entity_id
_entity_poly.type
_entity_poly.pdbx_seq_one_letter_code
_entity_poly.pdbx_strand_id
1 'polypeptide(L)'
;MVLAECEEKNINFPKHDEYVEKINEYRKIMVEGNQRNGNNGKLPTGENVAEMEWSCELERKASETLQSCPTDSQLRTDGTTEFLHSKDDGRDPMDVWLSEINNTNIDLHEHPEAPVKCHGKNRNYCNLVRYDASRIGCAKKECDGKTSVLCLTNKPPLQNEDVLYYWGRGACPIGKCRAPTNGCNNDTGLCFQPQTTRKARAIKKKLFWKKRRNQATLIGTFGPPATPTCLTRAALSTNRPCIGLTSFEFKQMGVADDTSALIRVT
;
A
#
# COMPACT_ATOMS: atom_id res chain seq x y z
N MET A 1 2.74 4.90 -9.56
CA MET A 1 2.07 6.13 -10.05
C MET A 1 0.55 5.91 -10.06
N VAL A 2 -0.09 6.21 -8.93
CA VAL A 2 -1.51 6.63 -8.83
C VAL A 2 -1.56 7.55 -7.61
N LEU A 3 -1.16 8.82 -7.80
CA LEU A 3 -1.30 9.91 -6.82
C LEU A 3 -2.51 10.81 -7.16
N ALA A 4 -3.37 10.39 -8.11
CA ALA A 4 -4.29 11.28 -8.80
C ALA A 4 -5.77 11.19 -8.35
N GLU A 5 -6.11 10.57 -7.21
CA GLU A 5 -7.51 10.39 -6.81
C GLU A 5 -8.03 11.44 -5.80
N CYS A 6 -7.16 12.17 -5.11
CA CYS A 6 -7.58 13.20 -4.15
C CYS A 6 -7.80 14.58 -4.82
N GLU A 7 -7.26 14.81 -6.02
CA GLU A 7 -7.30 16.13 -6.68
C GLU A 7 -8.59 16.39 -7.48
N GLU A 8 -9.33 15.36 -7.89
CA GLU A 8 -10.52 15.54 -8.76
C GLU A 8 -11.74 16.09 -8.03
N LYS A 9 -11.70 16.17 -6.69
CA LYS A 9 -12.76 16.77 -5.87
C LYS A 9 -12.09 17.63 -4.81
N ASN A 10 -12.73 18.72 -4.43
CA ASN A 10 -12.28 19.72 -3.46
C ASN A 10 -12.17 19.18 -2.01
N ILE A 11 -11.65 17.97 -1.86
CA ILE A 11 -11.47 17.20 -0.63
C ILE A 11 -9.96 17.13 -0.45
N ASN A 12 -9.44 18.08 0.33
CA ASN A 12 -8.04 18.10 0.70
C ASN A 12 -7.97 18.24 2.22
N PHE A 13 -7.74 17.13 2.89
CA PHE A 13 -7.35 17.17 4.29
C PHE A 13 -5.91 17.71 4.39
N PRO A 14 -5.72 18.91 4.98
CA PRO A 14 -4.45 19.64 4.87
C PRO A 14 -3.29 18.96 5.62
N LYS A 15 -3.57 18.02 6.51
CA LYS A 15 -2.59 17.32 7.35
C LYS A 15 -2.40 15.84 6.95
N HIS A 16 -2.66 15.50 5.69
CA HIS A 16 -2.62 14.10 5.24
C HIS A 16 -1.24 13.45 5.49
N ASP A 17 -0.16 14.12 5.06
CA ASP A 17 1.22 13.65 5.28
C ASP A 17 1.56 13.60 6.77
N GLU A 18 1.29 14.68 7.51
CA GLU A 18 1.55 14.77 8.97
C GLU A 18 0.91 13.60 9.74
N TYR A 19 -0.33 13.25 9.39
CA TYR A 19 -1.05 12.16 10.06
C TYR A 19 -0.44 10.79 9.76
N VAL A 20 -0.07 10.55 8.50
CA VAL A 20 0.58 9.30 8.08
C VAL A 20 1.95 9.17 8.73
N GLU A 21 2.74 10.24 8.72
CA GLU A 21 4.08 10.30 9.33
C GLU A 21 4.02 10.00 10.82
N LYS A 22 3.12 10.65 11.58
CA LYS A 22 2.95 10.40 13.02
C LYS A 22 2.59 8.94 13.32
N ILE A 23 1.65 8.35 12.57
CA ILE A 23 1.27 6.95 12.76
C ILE A 23 2.47 6.03 12.50
N ASN A 24 3.21 6.27 11.42
CA ASN A 24 4.36 5.46 11.05
C ASN A 24 5.54 5.62 12.02
N GLU A 25 5.75 6.81 12.59
CA GLU A 25 6.73 7.03 13.66
C GLU A 25 6.39 6.20 14.91
N TYR A 26 5.13 6.23 15.35
CA TYR A 26 4.69 5.41 16.48
C TYR A 26 4.80 3.91 16.19
N ARG A 27 4.45 3.47 14.96
CA ARG A 27 4.62 2.07 14.54
C ARG A 27 6.09 1.66 14.55
N LYS A 28 7.00 2.51 14.08
CA LYS A 28 8.45 2.29 14.11
C LYS A 28 8.95 2.11 15.55
N ILE A 29 8.64 3.08 16.42
CA ILE A 29 9.02 3.04 17.85
C ILE A 29 8.43 1.79 18.53
N MET A 30 7.22 1.38 18.15
CA MET A 30 6.58 0.16 18.65
C MET A 30 7.32 -1.10 18.20
N VAL A 31 7.60 -1.27 16.90
CA VAL A 31 8.29 -2.49 16.42
C VAL A 31 9.70 -2.60 16.99
N GLU A 32 10.39 -1.49 17.18
CA GLU A 32 11.72 -1.45 17.82
C GLU A 32 11.68 -1.76 19.33
N GLY A 33 10.51 -1.94 19.93
CA GLY A 33 10.36 -2.20 21.37
C GLY A 33 10.70 -0.97 22.23
N ASN A 34 10.58 0.23 21.67
CA ASN A 34 10.89 1.50 22.34
C ASN A 34 9.64 2.25 22.84
N GLN A 35 8.46 1.82 22.40
CA GLN A 35 7.18 2.41 22.77
C GLN A 35 6.88 2.21 24.25
N ARG A 36 6.57 3.29 24.97
CA ARG A 36 6.12 3.20 26.37
C ARG A 36 4.80 2.46 26.48
N ASN A 37 4.62 1.75 27.59
CA ASN A 37 3.40 1.01 27.94
C ASN A 37 2.82 1.54 29.26
N GLY A 38 2.27 2.75 29.24
CA GLY A 38 1.95 3.51 30.45
C GLY A 38 3.18 3.65 31.36
N ASN A 39 3.00 3.36 32.65
CA ASN A 39 4.08 3.33 33.64
C ASN A 39 4.77 1.96 33.75
N ASN A 40 4.35 0.95 32.97
CA ASN A 40 4.80 -0.44 33.08
C ASN A 40 5.99 -0.74 32.13
N GLY A 41 6.83 0.26 31.87
CA GLY A 41 7.99 0.11 30.99
C GLY A 41 7.64 0.27 29.51
N LYS A 42 8.16 -0.62 28.67
CA LYS A 42 8.03 -0.57 27.21
C LYS A 42 7.27 -1.78 26.67
N LEU A 43 6.62 -1.60 25.52
CA LEU A 43 6.08 -2.71 24.74
C LEU A 43 7.22 -3.55 24.16
N PRO A 44 7.04 -4.88 24.00
CA PRO A 44 8.05 -5.74 23.40
C PRO A 44 8.29 -5.39 21.91
N THR A 45 9.38 -5.91 21.34
CA THR A 45 9.65 -5.77 19.92
C THR A 45 8.59 -6.49 19.08
N GLY A 46 8.29 -5.94 17.91
CA GLY A 46 7.34 -6.51 16.96
C GLY A 46 7.99 -6.90 15.63
N GLU A 47 7.24 -7.54 14.76
CA GLU A 47 7.58 -7.66 13.34
C GLU A 47 6.33 -7.65 12.44
N ASN A 48 6.56 -7.55 11.13
CA ASN A 48 5.52 -7.60 10.11
C ASN A 48 4.40 -6.55 10.27
N VAL A 49 4.77 -5.33 10.67
CA VAL A 49 3.84 -4.19 10.75
C VAL A 49 3.81 -3.47 9.42
N ALA A 50 2.62 -3.34 8.84
CA ALA A 50 2.42 -2.62 7.60
C ALA A 50 2.72 -1.13 7.76
N GLU A 51 3.28 -0.51 6.73
CA GLU A 51 3.39 0.93 6.62
C GLU A 51 2.01 1.53 6.32
N MET A 52 1.67 2.62 7.00
CA MET A 52 0.46 3.39 6.74
C MET A 52 0.68 4.27 5.51
N GLU A 53 -0.32 4.32 4.62
CA GLU A 53 -0.38 5.30 3.53
C GLU A 53 -1.75 5.98 3.52
N TRP A 54 -1.81 7.17 2.92
CA TRP A 54 -3.06 7.87 2.71
C TRP A 54 -3.96 7.17 1.68
N SER A 55 -5.28 7.28 1.88
CA SER A 55 -6.30 6.75 0.97
C SER A 55 -7.38 7.80 0.71
N CYS A 56 -7.39 8.31 -0.52
CA CYS A 56 -8.42 9.22 -1.03
C CYS A 56 -9.83 8.61 -0.93
N GLU A 57 -9.96 7.29 -1.09
CA GLU A 57 -11.25 6.60 -0.92
C GLU A 57 -11.78 6.72 0.52
N LEU A 58 -10.91 6.51 1.52
CA LEU A 58 -11.26 6.63 2.92
C LEU A 58 -11.50 8.09 3.34
N GLU A 59 -10.71 9.03 2.80
CA GLU A 59 -10.93 10.47 2.99
C GLU A 59 -12.30 10.91 2.46
N ARG A 60 -12.68 10.47 1.25
CA ARG A 60 -14.02 10.75 0.70
C ARG A 60 -15.12 10.17 1.59
N LYS A 61 -14.98 8.91 2.04
CA LYS A 61 -15.95 8.28 2.95
C LYS A 61 -16.04 9.03 4.28
N ALA A 62 -14.92 9.51 4.80
CA ALA A 62 -14.87 10.31 6.00
C ALA A 62 -15.60 11.65 5.81
N SER A 63 -15.37 12.33 4.68
CA SER A 63 -16.05 13.58 4.31
C SER A 63 -17.56 13.39 4.17
N GLU A 64 -18.00 12.32 3.51
CA GLU A 64 -19.42 11.96 3.39
C GLU A 64 -20.06 11.69 4.75
N THR A 65 -19.35 11.00 5.66
CA THR A 65 -19.83 10.73 7.02
C THR A 65 -19.95 12.02 7.84
N LEU A 66 -19.02 12.96 7.70
CA LEU A 66 -19.08 14.26 8.38
C LEU A 66 -20.20 15.17 7.87
N GLN A 67 -20.86 14.88 6.75
CA GLN A 67 -21.96 15.70 6.27
C GLN A 67 -23.08 15.84 7.31
N SER A 68 -23.36 14.76 8.06
CA SER A 68 -24.37 14.73 9.12
C SER A 68 -23.89 15.25 10.48
N CYS A 69 -22.60 15.62 10.63
CA CYS A 69 -22.02 16.07 11.90
C CYS A 69 -22.29 15.09 13.06
N PRO A 70 -21.77 13.84 12.99
CA PRO A 70 -21.98 12.87 14.05
C PRO A 70 -21.38 13.35 15.38
N THR A 71 -22.07 13.05 16.49
CA THR A 71 -21.64 13.41 17.85
C THR A 71 -20.81 12.32 18.53
N ASP A 72 -20.93 11.07 18.08
CA ASP A 72 -20.17 9.92 18.59
C ASP A 72 -19.71 9.02 17.44
N SER A 73 -18.63 8.28 17.67
CA SER A 73 -18.11 7.29 16.73
C SER A 73 -19.05 6.09 16.64
N GLN A 74 -19.37 5.67 15.42
CA GLN A 74 -20.27 4.54 15.21
C GLN A 74 -19.50 3.26 14.88
N LEU A 75 -20.03 2.11 15.30
CA LEU A 75 -19.55 0.82 14.79
C LEU A 75 -19.95 0.70 13.33
N ARG A 76 -18.96 0.58 12.44
CA ARG A 76 -19.20 0.53 11.00
C ARG A 76 -19.28 -0.91 10.52
N THR A 77 -20.26 -1.19 9.67
CA THR A 77 -20.44 -2.50 9.03
C THR A 77 -19.64 -2.66 7.73
N ASP A 78 -18.99 -1.58 7.27
CA ASP A 78 -18.21 -1.53 6.04
C ASP A 78 -16.75 -2.01 6.20
N GLY A 79 -16.40 -2.55 7.38
CA GLY A 79 -15.08 -3.08 7.68
C GLY A 79 -14.01 -2.01 7.93
N THR A 80 -14.41 -0.79 8.28
CA THR A 80 -13.49 0.30 8.66
C THR A 80 -13.56 0.62 10.15
N THR A 81 -12.50 1.23 10.70
CA THR A 81 -12.49 1.78 12.06
C THR A 81 -12.66 3.28 11.99
N GLU A 82 -13.62 3.79 12.75
CA GLU A 82 -13.89 5.23 12.85
C GLU A 82 -13.23 5.85 14.09
N PHE A 83 -12.60 6.99 13.86
CA PHE A 83 -12.01 7.86 14.87
C PHE A 83 -12.65 9.24 14.72
N LEU A 84 -13.33 9.70 15.76
CA LEU A 84 -14.00 11.00 15.78
C LEU A 84 -13.39 11.88 16.87
N HIS A 85 -13.05 13.10 16.49
CA HIS A 85 -12.64 14.14 17.40
C HIS A 85 -13.45 15.41 17.11
N SER A 86 -14.38 15.73 18.00
CA SER A 86 -15.29 16.88 17.88
C SER A 86 -15.23 17.73 19.15
N LYS A 87 -14.03 18.20 19.49
CA LYS A 87 -13.76 19.01 20.69
C LYS A 87 -13.12 20.32 20.27
N ASP A 88 -13.46 21.39 20.99
CA ASP A 88 -12.87 22.71 20.84
C ASP A 88 -11.80 22.90 21.93
N ASP A 89 -10.76 22.06 21.89
CA ASP A 89 -9.63 22.13 22.82
C ASP A 89 -8.31 22.48 22.11
N GLY A 90 -8.37 22.74 20.80
CA GLY A 90 -7.22 23.09 19.96
C GLY A 90 -6.19 21.97 19.81
N ARG A 91 -6.43 20.78 20.34
CA ARG A 91 -5.48 19.67 20.27
C ARG A 91 -5.57 18.97 18.92
N ASP A 92 -4.43 18.49 18.45
CA ASP A 92 -4.39 17.65 17.28
C ASP A 92 -5.03 16.28 17.60
N PRO A 93 -6.05 15.84 16.85
CA PRO A 93 -6.70 14.54 17.06
C PRO A 93 -5.73 13.36 17.07
N MET A 94 -4.71 13.39 16.21
CA MET A 94 -3.76 12.28 16.10
C MET A 94 -2.90 12.17 17.37
N ASP A 95 -2.47 13.31 17.92
CA ASP A 95 -1.72 13.33 19.19
C ASP A 95 -2.58 12.83 20.35
N VAL A 96 -3.87 13.18 20.38
CA VAL A 96 -4.82 12.70 21.39
C VAL A 96 -5.00 11.18 21.30
N TRP A 97 -5.20 10.64 20.09
CA TRP A 97 -5.42 9.21 19.89
C TRP A 97 -4.17 8.35 20.15
N LEU A 98 -3.00 8.79 19.66
CA LEU A 98 -1.76 8.05 19.82
C LEU A 98 -1.21 8.11 21.26
N SER A 99 -1.53 9.17 22.02
CA SER A 99 -1.07 9.31 23.41
C SER A 99 -1.84 8.47 24.43
N GLU A 100 -2.91 7.76 24.05
CA GLU A 100 -3.67 6.88 24.95
C GLU A 100 -2.76 5.89 25.69
N ILE A 101 -1.81 5.29 24.97
CA ILE A 101 -0.85 4.32 25.50
C ILE A 101 0.03 4.86 26.64
N ASN A 102 0.20 6.18 26.74
CA ASN A 102 0.98 6.79 27.81
C ASN A 102 0.21 6.82 29.14
N ASN A 103 -1.12 6.76 29.09
CA ASN A 103 -1.98 6.87 30.28
C ASN A 103 -2.44 5.50 30.78
N THR A 104 -2.66 4.55 29.88
CA THR A 104 -3.15 3.21 30.22
C THR A 104 -2.23 2.15 29.64
N ASN A 105 -1.72 1.27 30.50
CA ASN A 105 -0.90 0.15 30.04
C ASN A 105 -1.75 -0.95 29.38
N ILE A 106 -1.21 -1.55 28.33
CA ILE A 106 -1.62 -2.85 27.79
C ILE A 106 -1.08 -3.94 28.71
N ASP A 107 -1.92 -4.93 29.02
CA ASP A 107 -1.49 -6.09 29.80
C ASP A 107 -0.79 -7.08 28.85
N LEU A 108 0.47 -7.40 29.15
CA LEU A 108 1.27 -8.30 28.34
C LEU A 108 1.08 -9.74 28.82
N HIS A 109 1.13 -10.69 27.89
CA HIS A 109 1.13 -12.11 28.23
C HIS A 109 2.39 -12.48 29.02
N GLU A 110 2.29 -13.49 29.89
CA GLU A 110 3.41 -14.03 30.66
C GLU A 110 4.57 -14.57 29.79
N HIS A 111 4.29 -14.94 28.53
CA HIS A 111 5.30 -15.41 27.60
C HIS A 111 5.80 -14.22 26.78
N PRO A 112 7.10 -13.89 26.83
CA PRO A 112 7.63 -12.66 26.24
C PRO A 112 7.50 -12.60 24.71
N GLU A 113 7.34 -13.75 24.05
CA GLU A 113 7.21 -13.87 22.60
C GLU A 113 5.75 -14.05 22.12
N ALA A 114 4.78 -13.97 23.05
CA ALA A 114 3.38 -14.06 22.67
C ALA A 114 2.93 -12.81 21.88
N PRO A 115 1.92 -12.94 21.00
CA PRO A 115 1.33 -11.79 20.32
C PRO A 115 0.75 -10.79 21.33
N VAL A 116 0.94 -9.50 21.08
CA VAL A 116 0.38 -8.45 21.93
C VAL A 116 -1.07 -8.21 21.54
N LYS A 117 -1.94 -8.06 22.55
CA LYS A 117 -3.37 -7.78 22.40
C LYS A 117 -3.76 -6.63 23.30
N CYS A 118 -4.74 -5.83 22.89
CA CYS A 118 -5.15 -4.66 23.67
C CYS A 118 -6.23 -4.93 24.71
N HIS A 119 -6.96 -6.06 24.61
CA HIS A 119 -8.03 -6.43 25.54
C HIS A 119 -9.03 -5.29 25.85
N GLY A 120 -9.40 -4.51 24.83
CA GLY A 120 -10.33 -3.39 24.94
C GLY A 120 -9.75 -2.08 25.50
N LYS A 121 -8.44 -2.03 25.84
CA LYS A 121 -7.74 -0.81 26.25
C LYS A 121 -7.21 -0.04 25.04
N ASN A 122 -6.97 1.26 25.21
CA ASN A 122 -6.29 2.12 24.22
C ASN A 122 -6.87 1.99 22.81
N ARG A 123 -8.21 2.02 22.67
CA ARG A 123 -8.91 1.71 21.42
C ARG A 123 -8.33 2.46 20.23
N ASN A 124 -8.09 3.77 20.36
CA ASN A 124 -7.65 4.56 19.22
C ASN A 124 -6.20 4.27 18.88
N TYR A 125 -5.30 4.31 19.88
CA TYR A 125 -3.90 3.94 19.70
C TYR A 125 -3.75 2.56 19.05
N CYS A 126 -4.42 1.54 19.61
CA CYS A 126 -4.34 0.17 19.13
C CYS A 126 -4.80 0.02 17.69
N ASN A 127 -5.90 0.67 17.30
CA ASN A 127 -6.38 0.57 15.91
C ASN A 127 -5.53 1.38 14.91
N LEU A 128 -4.78 2.39 15.37
CA LEU A 128 -3.83 3.13 14.53
C LEU A 128 -2.53 2.37 14.34
N VAL A 129 -1.98 1.72 15.38
CA VAL A 129 -0.67 1.06 15.31
C VAL A 129 -0.72 -0.43 14.97
N ARG A 130 -1.92 -1.05 14.90
CA ARG A 130 -2.08 -2.47 14.57
C ARG A 130 -1.34 -2.87 13.29
N TYR A 131 -0.78 -4.09 13.32
CA TYR A 131 0.14 -4.59 12.30
C TYR A 131 -0.43 -4.65 10.89
N ASP A 132 -1.75 -4.79 10.71
CA ASP A 132 -2.36 -5.09 9.42
C ASP A 132 -3.15 -3.94 8.79
N ALA A 133 -3.41 -2.85 9.52
CA ALA A 133 -4.00 -1.64 8.95
C ALA A 133 -2.93 -0.90 8.15
N SER A 134 -3.25 -0.54 6.91
CA SER A 134 -2.26 0.03 5.96
C SER A 134 -2.75 1.28 5.27
N ARG A 135 -4.04 1.62 5.41
CA ARG A 135 -4.62 2.79 4.77
C ARG A 135 -5.44 3.58 5.77
N ILE A 136 -5.29 4.90 5.71
CA ILE A 136 -6.08 5.87 6.46
C ILE A 136 -6.55 6.98 5.54
N GLY A 137 -7.71 7.55 5.81
CA GLY A 137 -8.13 8.81 5.21
C GLY A 137 -9.02 9.56 6.18
N CYS A 138 -8.88 10.88 6.22
CA CYS A 138 -9.60 11.73 7.15
C CYS A 138 -10.28 12.89 6.44
N ALA A 139 -11.27 13.47 7.11
CA ALA A 139 -11.89 14.71 6.71
C ALA A 139 -12.08 15.62 7.93
N LYS A 140 -12.25 16.91 7.68
CA LYS A 140 -12.61 17.90 8.69
C LYS A 140 -13.81 18.72 8.24
N LYS A 141 -14.65 19.12 9.20
CA LYS A 141 -15.80 20.00 8.95
C LYS A 141 -16.15 20.77 10.21
N GLU A 142 -16.60 22.01 10.05
CA GLU A 142 -17.26 22.75 11.14
C GLU A 142 -18.65 22.17 11.41
N CYS A 143 -18.91 21.78 12.65
CA CYS A 143 -20.16 21.23 13.14
C CYS A 143 -20.52 21.94 14.45
N ASP A 144 -21.68 22.59 14.51
CA ASP A 144 -22.17 23.31 15.69
C ASP A 144 -21.15 24.28 16.31
N GLY A 145 -20.37 24.96 15.46
CA GLY A 145 -19.33 25.91 15.87
C GLY A 145 -18.05 25.28 16.39
N LYS A 146 -17.85 23.97 16.19
CA LYS A 146 -16.63 23.23 16.53
C LYS A 146 -16.06 22.56 15.29
N THR A 147 -14.74 22.53 15.17
CA THR A 147 -14.08 21.72 14.15
C THR A 147 -14.18 20.23 14.53
N SER A 148 -14.90 19.45 13.72
CA SER A 148 -14.92 17.98 13.80
C SER A 148 -13.92 17.38 12.81
N VAL A 149 -13.10 16.46 13.28
CA VAL A 149 -12.21 15.62 12.47
C VAL A 149 -12.65 14.17 12.59
N LEU A 150 -12.81 13.51 11.44
CA LEU A 150 -13.13 12.08 11.36
C LEU A 150 -12.12 11.38 10.47
N CYS A 151 -11.55 10.28 10.98
CA CYS A 151 -10.64 9.41 10.24
C CYS A 151 -11.22 8.00 10.12
N LEU A 152 -10.88 7.33 9.02
CA LEU A 152 -11.22 5.94 8.76
C LEU A 152 -9.95 5.16 8.42
N THR A 153 -9.79 3.96 8.98
CA THR A 153 -8.77 2.99 8.52
C THR A 153 -9.41 1.82 7.77
N ASN A 154 -8.63 1.15 6.93
CA ASN A 154 -9.09 0.02 6.10
C ASN A 154 -9.28 -1.32 6.83
N LYS A 155 -9.45 -1.29 8.16
CA LYS A 155 -9.66 -2.49 8.99
C LYS A 155 -10.79 -2.27 9.98
N PRO A 156 -11.57 -3.31 10.31
CA PRO A 156 -12.58 -3.21 11.35
C PRO A 156 -11.90 -2.99 12.72
N PRO A 157 -12.60 -2.41 13.70
CA PRO A 157 -12.04 -2.20 15.02
C PRO A 157 -11.58 -3.51 15.66
N LEU A 158 -10.41 -3.51 16.31
CA LEU A 158 -9.90 -4.63 17.08
C LEU A 158 -10.92 -5.06 18.14
N GLN A 159 -11.22 -6.36 18.17
CA GLN A 159 -11.93 -7.02 19.25
C GLN A 159 -10.96 -7.42 20.37
N ASN A 160 -11.50 -7.83 21.53
CA ASN A 160 -10.67 -8.11 22.71
C ASN A 160 -9.56 -9.14 22.49
N GLU A 161 -9.82 -10.16 21.68
CA GLU A 161 -8.87 -11.24 21.41
C GLU A 161 -8.03 -11.05 20.15
N ASP A 162 -8.25 -9.95 19.44
CA ASP A 162 -7.51 -9.63 18.23
C ASP A 162 -6.07 -9.23 18.55
N VAL A 163 -5.16 -9.66 17.68
CA VAL A 163 -3.74 -9.35 17.79
C VAL A 163 -3.49 -7.92 17.34
N LEU A 164 -2.86 -7.13 18.20
CA LEU A 164 -2.34 -5.81 17.88
C LEU A 164 -1.13 -5.94 16.96
N TYR A 165 -0.11 -6.71 17.38
CA TYR A 165 1.03 -7.09 16.58
C TYR A 165 1.67 -8.37 17.10
N TYR A 166 2.44 -9.03 16.23
CA TYR A 166 3.20 -10.23 16.59
C TYR A 166 4.58 -9.85 17.06
N TRP A 167 5.03 -10.49 18.14
CA TRP A 167 6.42 -10.40 18.57
C TRP A 167 7.38 -10.77 17.42
N GLY A 168 8.53 -10.11 17.39
CA GLY A 168 9.59 -10.45 16.46
C GLY A 168 10.88 -9.69 16.70
N ARG A 169 11.79 -9.76 15.73
CA ARG A 169 13.15 -9.20 15.86
C ARG A 169 13.24 -7.70 15.59
N GLY A 170 12.10 -7.00 15.60
CA GLY A 170 12.02 -5.55 15.45
C GLY A 170 11.70 -5.09 14.03
N ALA A 171 12.13 -3.86 13.73
CA ALA A 171 12.05 -3.27 12.40
C ALA A 171 12.67 -4.18 11.33
N CYS A 172 12.09 -4.18 10.14
CA CYS A 172 12.70 -4.83 8.99
C CYS A 172 13.95 -4.03 8.52
N PRO A 173 14.96 -4.67 7.90
CA PRO A 173 15.02 -6.07 7.47
C PRO A 173 15.48 -7.08 8.54
N ILE A 174 15.76 -6.63 9.78
CA ILE A 174 16.15 -7.53 10.88
C ILE A 174 14.96 -8.42 11.28
N GLY A 175 13.82 -7.80 11.55
CA GLY A 175 12.51 -8.43 11.58
C GLY A 175 12.03 -8.78 10.16
N LYS A 176 11.11 -9.74 10.06
CA LYS A 176 10.64 -10.23 8.76
C LYS A 176 9.28 -9.65 8.39
N CYS A 177 9.17 -9.12 7.18
CA CYS A 177 7.89 -8.89 6.52
C CYS A 177 7.36 -10.22 5.95
N ARG A 178 6.07 -10.48 6.13
CA ARG A 178 5.40 -11.73 5.74
C ARG A 178 4.10 -11.39 5.03
N ALA A 179 3.70 -12.26 4.10
CA ALA A 179 2.44 -12.11 3.39
C ALA A 179 1.27 -11.81 4.36
N PRO A 180 0.38 -10.85 4.04
CA PRO A 180 0.22 -10.22 2.72
C PRO A 180 1.12 -9.01 2.45
N THR A 181 1.97 -8.59 3.40
CA THR A 181 2.94 -7.52 3.15
C THR A 181 4.07 -8.04 2.26
N ASN A 182 4.70 -7.15 1.49
CA ASN A 182 5.81 -7.50 0.60
C ASN A 182 6.90 -6.44 0.61
N GLY A 183 8.12 -6.86 0.92
CA GLY A 183 9.26 -5.94 0.99
C GLY A 183 9.28 -5.10 2.26
N CYS A 184 10.36 -4.35 2.40
CA CYS A 184 10.69 -3.58 3.58
C CYS A 184 11.03 -2.15 3.16
N ASN A 185 10.46 -1.17 3.86
CA ASN A 185 10.94 0.20 3.81
C ASN A 185 12.12 0.32 4.78
N ASN A 186 13.34 0.50 4.26
CA ASN A 186 14.54 0.55 5.09
C ASN A 186 14.62 1.84 5.94
N ASP A 187 13.90 2.90 5.58
CA ASP A 187 13.94 4.17 6.31
C ASP A 187 13.02 4.13 7.54
N THR A 188 11.82 3.58 7.36
CA THR A 188 10.82 3.46 8.43
C THR A 188 10.93 2.13 9.20
N GLY A 189 11.53 1.10 8.61
CA GLY A 189 11.60 -0.24 9.20
C GLY A 189 10.28 -1.00 9.17
N LEU A 190 9.31 -0.53 8.36
CA LEU A 190 7.96 -1.08 8.22
C LEU A 190 7.78 -1.82 6.89
N CYS A 191 6.75 -2.66 6.82
CA CYS A 191 6.51 -3.52 5.67
C CYS A 191 5.53 -2.90 4.67
N PHE A 192 5.81 -2.97 3.37
CA PHE A 192 4.87 -2.45 2.39
C PHE A 192 3.63 -3.36 2.28
N GLN A 193 2.46 -2.75 2.21
CA GLN A 193 1.25 -3.45 1.81
C GLN A 193 0.98 -3.16 0.32
N PRO A 194 0.84 -4.18 -0.54
CA PRO A 194 0.57 -3.93 -1.94
C PRO A 194 -0.82 -3.29 -2.08
N GLN A 195 -0.90 -2.19 -2.82
CA GLN A 195 -2.18 -1.62 -3.23
C GLN A 195 -2.96 -2.70 -3.97
N THR A 196 -4.17 -3.05 -3.50
CA THR A 196 -5.07 -3.87 -4.29
C THR A 196 -5.53 -3.03 -5.47
N THR A 197 -4.72 -2.95 -6.53
CA THR A 197 -5.23 -2.52 -7.83
C THR A 197 -6.37 -3.49 -8.11
N ARG A 198 -7.60 -2.99 -8.11
CA ARG A 198 -8.76 -3.76 -8.57
C ARG A 198 -8.33 -4.32 -9.91
N LYS A 199 -7.97 -5.62 -9.97
CA LYS A 199 -7.43 -6.29 -11.15
C LYS A 199 -8.20 -5.69 -12.31
N ALA A 200 -7.49 -5.02 -13.23
CA ALA A 200 -8.10 -4.45 -14.42
C ALA A 200 -9.06 -5.50 -14.93
N ARG A 201 -10.37 -5.28 -14.70
CA ARG A 201 -11.40 -6.25 -15.07
C ARG A 201 -11.25 -6.22 -16.56
N ALA A 202 -10.57 -7.21 -17.12
CA ALA A 202 -10.26 -7.26 -18.53
C ALA A 202 -11.60 -7.10 -19.22
N ILE A 203 -11.86 -5.89 -19.70
CA ILE A 203 -12.99 -5.61 -20.54
C ILE A 203 -12.58 -6.33 -21.82
N LYS A 204 -12.91 -7.62 -21.90
CA LYS A 204 -13.20 -8.28 -23.16
C LYS A 204 -14.37 -7.49 -23.73
N LYS A 205 -14.09 -6.32 -24.31
CA LYS A 205 -14.96 -5.68 -25.28
C LYS A 205 -15.11 -6.77 -26.33
N LYS A 206 -16.27 -7.44 -26.26
CA LYS A 206 -16.76 -8.32 -27.31
C LYS A 206 -16.48 -7.58 -28.61
N LEU A 207 -15.49 -8.07 -29.36
CA LEU A 207 -15.31 -7.73 -30.76
C LEU A 207 -16.58 -8.28 -31.41
N PHE A 208 -17.62 -7.45 -31.36
CA PHE A 208 -18.92 -7.71 -31.94
C PHE A 208 -18.62 -7.89 -33.42
N TRP A 209 -18.67 -9.14 -33.84
CA TRP A 209 -18.48 -9.58 -35.21
C TRP A 209 -19.62 -8.97 -36.03
N LYS A 210 -19.47 -7.70 -36.40
CA LYS A 210 -20.33 -7.04 -37.37
C LYS A 210 -19.88 -7.52 -38.74
N LYS A 211 -20.23 -8.78 -39.04
CA LYS A 211 -20.18 -9.35 -40.39
C LYS A 211 -21.24 -8.63 -41.22
N ARG A 212 -20.90 -7.43 -41.73
CA ARG A 212 -21.66 -6.80 -42.81
C ARG A 212 -21.45 -7.66 -44.06
N ARG A 213 -22.46 -8.44 -44.40
CA ARG A 213 -22.73 -8.92 -45.76
C ARG A 213 -22.97 -7.68 -46.62
N ASN A 214 -22.21 -7.51 -47.69
CA ASN A 214 -22.67 -6.74 -48.84
C ASN A 214 -22.78 -7.72 -50.01
N GLN A 215 -24.01 -7.88 -50.52
CA GLN A 215 -24.32 -8.56 -51.77
C GLN A 215 -23.78 -7.72 -52.93
N ALA A 216 -23.12 -8.39 -53.88
CA ALA A 216 -22.84 -7.84 -55.19
C ALA A 216 -24.07 -8.05 -56.08
N THR A 217 -24.61 -6.96 -56.62
CA THR A 217 -25.53 -6.97 -57.77
C THR A 217 -24.75 -6.42 -58.96
N LEU A 218 -24.73 -7.19 -60.04
CA LEU A 218 -23.83 -7.09 -61.17
C LEU A 218 -24.65 -6.67 -62.39
N ILE A 219 -24.41 -5.48 -62.96
CA ILE A 219 -24.88 -5.13 -64.32
C ILE A 219 -23.83 -4.21 -64.99
N GLY A 220 -23.12 -4.76 -65.99
CA GLY A 220 -22.70 -4.19 -67.30
C GLY A 220 -21.99 -2.82 -67.37
N THR A 221 -20.99 -2.54 -68.21
CA THR A 221 -20.56 -3.11 -69.49
C THR A 221 -19.12 -2.65 -69.82
N PHE A 222 -18.51 -3.30 -70.82
CA PHE A 222 -17.12 -3.23 -71.29
C PHE A 222 -16.68 -1.88 -71.92
N GLY A 223 -15.40 -1.52 -71.72
CA GLY A 223 -14.62 -0.58 -72.54
C GLY A 223 -13.10 -0.90 -72.45
N PRO A 224 -12.31 -0.80 -73.54
CA PRO A 224 -11.02 -1.50 -73.71
C PRO A 224 -9.81 -0.82 -73.05
N PRO A 225 -8.68 -1.56 -72.89
CA PRO A 225 -7.54 -1.14 -72.08
C PRO A 225 -6.49 -0.35 -72.89
N ALA A 226 -5.96 0.71 -72.28
CA ALA A 226 -4.77 1.42 -72.74
C ALA A 226 -3.55 1.05 -71.87
N THR A 227 -2.47 0.63 -72.54
CA THR A 227 -1.12 0.37 -72.03
C THR A 227 -0.36 1.66 -71.70
N PRO A 228 0.66 1.60 -70.81
CA PRO A 228 2.04 1.79 -71.28
C PRO A 228 3.07 0.90 -70.54
N THR A 229 3.89 0.13 -71.25
CA THR A 229 5.27 0.44 -71.71
C THR A 229 6.34 0.35 -70.61
N CYS A 230 7.04 -0.79 -70.60
CA CYS A 230 8.27 -1.05 -69.84
C CYS A 230 9.48 -0.31 -70.43
N LEU A 231 10.41 0.12 -69.56
CA LEU A 231 11.77 0.49 -69.93
C LEU A 231 12.77 -0.27 -69.04
N THR A 232 13.56 -1.10 -69.70
CA THR A 232 14.63 -1.94 -69.16
C THR A 232 15.95 -1.19 -69.22
N ARG A 233 16.79 -1.29 -68.18
CA ARG A 233 18.26 -1.29 -68.34
C ARG A 233 18.92 -2.18 -67.28
N ALA A 234 19.71 -3.13 -67.78
CA ALA A 234 20.62 -4.04 -67.08
C ALA A 234 21.90 -3.27 -66.62
N ALA A 235 22.42 -3.44 -65.41
CA ALA A 235 23.25 -4.53 -64.83
C ALA A 235 24.77 -4.35 -65.03
N LEU A 236 25.52 -4.46 -63.92
CA LEU A 236 26.86 -5.07 -63.71
C LEU A 236 27.15 -4.95 -62.18
N SER A 237 27.09 -6.04 -61.40
CA SER A 237 28.21 -6.96 -61.02
C SER A 237 29.13 -6.32 -59.96
N THR A 238 29.45 -6.87 -58.78
CA THR A 238 29.84 -8.24 -58.39
C THR A 238 29.68 -8.51 -56.87
N ASN A 239 29.29 -9.75 -56.52
CA ASN A 239 29.75 -10.61 -55.40
C ASN A 239 29.46 -10.34 -53.89
N ARG A 240 28.46 -11.11 -53.37
CA ARG A 240 28.50 -12.15 -52.28
C ARG A 240 28.87 -11.77 -50.80
N PRO A 241 28.50 -12.60 -49.79
CA PRO A 241 27.17 -12.96 -49.28
C PRO A 241 26.99 -12.74 -47.76
N CYS A 242 25.73 -12.79 -47.30
CA CYS A 242 25.35 -12.91 -45.89
C CYS A 242 25.71 -14.29 -45.28
N ILE A 243 26.24 -14.28 -44.06
CA ILE A 243 26.37 -15.37 -43.08
C ILE A 243 25.96 -14.69 -41.75
N GLY A 244 25.08 -15.15 -40.87
CA GLY A 244 24.74 -16.49 -40.41
C GLY A 244 24.82 -16.43 -38.87
N LEU A 245 23.68 -16.56 -38.19
CA LEU A 245 23.51 -16.54 -36.74
C LEU A 245 24.43 -17.54 -36.01
N THR A 246 25.03 -17.14 -34.89
CA THR A 246 25.29 -18.05 -33.75
C THR A 246 25.14 -17.35 -32.40
N SER A 247 24.62 -18.14 -31.46
CA SER A 247 24.33 -17.86 -30.06
C SER A 247 25.63 -17.63 -29.26
N PHE A 248 25.65 -16.64 -28.35
CA PHE A 248 26.73 -16.52 -27.37
C PHE A 248 26.29 -17.10 -26.02
N GLU A 249 26.95 -18.20 -25.66
CA GLU A 249 27.03 -18.75 -24.30
C GLU A 249 27.71 -17.74 -23.36
N PHE A 250 27.19 -17.59 -22.13
CA PHE A 250 27.96 -17.07 -21.01
C PHE A 250 28.44 -18.26 -20.17
N LYS A 251 29.73 -18.56 -20.28
CA LYS A 251 30.47 -19.51 -19.45
C LYS A 251 30.87 -18.83 -18.13
N GLN A 252 30.70 -19.58 -17.04
CA GLN A 252 31.24 -19.29 -15.71
C GLN A 252 32.79 -19.27 -15.74
N MET A 253 33.41 -18.40 -14.96
CA MET A 253 34.82 -18.50 -14.58
C MET A 253 34.91 -18.75 -13.07
N GLY A 254 35.57 -19.84 -12.71
CA GLY A 254 35.92 -20.19 -11.34
C GLY A 254 37.35 -19.76 -11.01
N VAL A 255 37.51 -19.32 -9.76
CA VAL A 255 38.53 -19.68 -8.74
C VAL A 255 39.99 -19.88 -9.16
N ALA A 256 40.88 -19.19 -8.44
CA ALA A 256 42.17 -19.75 -8.01
C ALA A 256 42.36 -19.46 -6.51
N ASP A 257 42.77 -20.51 -5.81
CA ASP A 257 42.98 -20.66 -4.38
C ASP A 257 44.44 -20.30 -4.00
N ASP A 258 44.70 -20.04 -2.72
CA ASP A 258 45.45 -20.95 -1.84
C ASP A 258 46.35 -20.28 -0.76
N THR A 259 46.44 -21.00 0.37
CA THR A 259 47.42 -20.99 1.50
C THR A 259 47.05 -20.38 2.87
N SER A 260 46.28 -21.17 3.63
CA SER A 260 46.54 -21.80 4.96
C SER A 260 47.57 -21.25 5.99
N ALA A 261 47.12 -21.11 7.25
CA ALA A 261 47.75 -21.59 8.53
C ALA A 261 46.89 -21.14 9.76
N LEU A 262 46.22 -22.01 10.52
CA LEU A 262 46.64 -22.83 11.70
C LEU A 262 46.37 -22.21 13.10
N ILE A 263 45.28 -22.69 13.72
CA ILE A 263 44.95 -22.97 15.14
C ILE A 263 45.82 -22.37 16.27
N ARG A 264 45.17 -21.75 17.27
CA ARG A 264 45.48 -21.96 18.70
C ARG A 264 44.26 -21.80 19.62
N VAL A 265 44.04 -22.85 20.41
CA VAL A 265 43.19 -22.90 21.60
C VAL A 265 44.07 -22.57 22.81
N THR A 266 43.54 -21.75 23.72
CA THR A 266 43.92 -21.66 25.13
C THR A 266 42.69 -21.31 25.93
#